data_AF-A0A643FSL6-F1
#
_entry.id   AF-A0A643FSL6-F1
#
_cell.length_a   1.000
_cell.length_b   1.000
_cell.length_c   1.000
_cell.angle_alpha   90.00
_cell.angle_beta   90.00
_cell.angle_gamma   90.00
#
_symmetry.space_group_name_H-M   'P 1'
#
loop_
_entity.id
_entity.type
_entity.pdbx_description
1 polymer ?
#
loop_
_entity_poly.entity_id
_entity_poly.type
_entity_poly.pdbx_seq_one_letter_code
_entity_poly.pdbx_strand_id
1 'polypeptide(L)'
;MSMTINTNTLSLMTQNNLSSSQSSLNTAIQRLSSGLRINSAKDDAAGQAIANRFTSNINGLTQAQRNANDGISLAQTTEGALNEVNNNLQAIRTLAVQAATGSNSSTDLQSIQDEITQRLAEIDRTSQQTDFNGVKVLSSSASPLSVQVGAQDGQTISIALQEISSKTLGMTGFTVAKNSLSTSAAITTVAAATGSAPISVNLASAATALSAVVGSTVSASSLTLNNVLDTAGNATSNYVVKYGNDNYAASVDAATGDVTLNKVQLTVGDAVNGNTGNTVAGQLVKVGADSSGAAVAYITQGGNNYALSAGTQTGARANGGSTTTSVTDATAIQLSTSGTTTATAQFTGSGSTNPLALIDKALSTVDKLRSSLGAVQNRFNSAITNLGSAVTNLSASRSRIQDADYATEVSNMSRAQILQQAGTSVLAQANQSNQGVLSLLR
;
A
#
# COMPACT_ATOMS: atom_id res chain seq x y z
N MET A 1 95.49 15.60 4.59
CA MET A 1 94.69 14.56 5.27
C MET A 1 95.17 14.50 6.71
N SER A 2 94.39 14.97 7.69
CA SER A 2 94.75 14.84 9.10
C SER A 2 94.54 13.38 9.52
N MET A 3 95.60 12.69 9.95
CA MET A 3 95.48 11.34 10.50
C MET A 3 95.00 11.42 11.95
N THR A 4 93.71 11.25 12.16
CA THR A 4 93.09 11.16 13.49
C THR A 4 92.96 9.68 13.86
N ILE A 5 93.77 9.18 14.81
CA ILE A 5 93.87 7.74 15.13
C ILE A 5 92.66 7.24 15.93
N ASN A 6 92.02 8.11 16.73
CA ASN A 6 90.90 7.74 17.61
C ASN A 6 89.50 7.79 16.95
N THR A 7 89.36 8.41 15.78
CA THR A 7 88.05 8.52 15.10
C THR A 7 88.20 8.11 13.65
N ASN A 8 87.63 6.96 13.30
CA ASN A 8 87.61 6.47 11.93
C ASN A 8 86.38 7.00 11.20
N THR A 9 86.55 8.13 10.52
CA THR A 9 85.48 8.77 9.75
C THR A 9 84.99 7.90 8.60
N LEU A 10 85.87 7.09 7.99
CA LEU A 10 85.50 6.16 6.92
C LEU A 10 84.56 5.07 7.48
N SER A 11 84.96 4.40 8.57
CA SER A 11 84.14 3.40 9.24
C SER A 11 82.78 3.95 9.70
N LEU A 12 82.75 5.17 10.26
CA LEU A 12 81.50 5.83 10.67
C LEU A 12 80.57 6.13 9.48
N MET A 13 81.12 6.61 8.36
CA MET A 13 80.34 6.79 7.12
C MET A 13 79.82 5.46 6.58
N THR A 14 80.65 4.41 6.57
CA THR A 14 80.23 3.08 6.11
C THR A 14 79.15 2.50 7.00
N GLN A 15 79.22 2.72 8.32
CA GLN A 15 78.24 2.25 9.29
C GLN A 15 76.90 2.99 9.15
N ASN A 16 76.91 4.31 8.91
CA ASN A 16 75.71 5.09 8.58
C ASN A 16 75.06 4.62 7.27
N ASN A 17 75.87 4.38 6.22
CA ASN A 17 75.38 3.87 4.93
C ASN A 17 74.84 2.43 5.04
N LEU A 18 75.47 1.59 5.86
CA LEU A 18 75.01 0.23 6.14
C LEU A 18 73.66 0.24 6.89
N SER A 19 73.52 1.10 7.90
CA SER A 19 72.26 1.28 8.64
C SER A 19 71.13 1.76 7.72
N SER A 20 71.41 2.72 6.84
CA SER A 20 70.46 3.17 5.80
C SER A 20 70.07 2.06 4.83
N SER A 21 71.03 1.25 4.36
CA SER A 21 70.77 0.11 3.48
C SER A 21 69.93 -0.97 4.17
N GLN A 22 70.18 -1.22 5.45
CA GLN A 22 69.44 -2.20 6.25
C GLN A 22 68.00 -1.73 6.52
N SER A 23 67.79 -0.43 6.76
CA SER A 23 66.45 0.17 6.85
C SER A 23 65.68 0.07 5.53
N SER A 24 66.35 0.33 4.40
CA SER A 24 65.77 0.22 3.06
C SER A 24 65.38 -1.23 2.72
N LEU A 25 66.24 -2.19 3.07
CA LEU A 25 65.96 -3.62 2.92
C LEU A 25 64.73 -4.03 3.74
N ASN A 26 64.65 -3.64 5.01
CA ASN A 26 63.51 -3.95 5.87
C ASN A 26 62.20 -3.38 5.31
N THR A 27 62.24 -2.16 4.75
CA THR A 27 61.07 -1.54 4.12
C THR A 27 60.63 -2.30 2.87
N ALA A 28 61.57 -2.69 2.00
CA ALA A 28 61.26 -3.47 0.81
C ALA A 28 60.68 -4.85 1.15
N ILE A 29 61.22 -5.53 2.18
CA ILE A 29 60.67 -6.80 2.68
C ILE A 29 59.26 -6.61 3.22
N GLN A 30 59.01 -5.55 4.00
CA GLN A 30 57.68 -5.25 4.54
C GLN A 30 56.65 -5.01 3.43
N ARG A 31 57.02 -4.24 2.39
CA ARG A 31 56.14 -3.97 1.23
C ARG A 31 55.90 -5.21 0.39
N LEU A 32 56.93 -6.03 0.16
CA LEU A 32 56.80 -7.29 -0.57
C LEU A 32 55.91 -8.30 0.18
N SER A 33 56.06 -8.35 1.50
CA SER A 33 55.30 -9.26 2.36
C SER A 33 53.84 -8.82 2.54
N SER A 34 53.57 -7.51 2.60
CA SER A 34 52.20 -6.98 2.73
C SER A 34 51.50 -6.82 1.39
N GLY A 35 52.25 -6.73 0.29
CA GLY A 35 51.74 -6.33 -1.03
C GLY A 35 51.36 -4.85 -1.11
N LEU A 36 51.60 -4.07 -0.05
CA LEU A 36 51.20 -2.67 0.05
C LEU A 36 52.44 -1.78 0.08
N ARG A 37 52.43 -0.73 -0.76
CA ARG A 37 53.42 0.35 -0.71
C ARG A 37 53.23 1.21 0.53
N ILE A 38 51.97 1.46 0.90
CA ILE A 38 51.58 2.25 2.06
C ILE A 38 50.96 1.30 3.08
N ASN A 39 51.76 0.87 4.06
CA ASN A 39 51.30 -0.04 5.11
C ASN A 39 50.91 0.71 6.39
N SER A 40 51.50 1.88 6.63
CA SER A 40 51.22 2.71 7.81
C SER A 40 51.26 4.21 7.50
N ALA A 41 50.78 5.03 8.44
CA ALA A 41 50.78 6.50 8.32
C ALA A 41 52.21 7.08 8.21
N LYS A 42 53.22 6.31 8.65
CA LYS A 42 54.62 6.67 8.53
C LYS A 42 55.09 6.67 7.07
N ASP A 43 54.52 5.80 6.24
CA ASP A 43 54.95 5.64 4.84
C ASP A 43 54.42 6.78 3.95
N ASP A 44 53.14 7.12 4.12
CA ASP A 44 52.47 8.27 3.50
C ASP A 44 51.14 8.55 4.21
N ALA A 45 51.12 9.57 5.08
CA ALA A 45 49.93 9.92 5.86
C ALA A 45 48.75 10.39 4.98
N ALA A 46 49.02 11.13 3.91
CA ALA A 46 47.98 11.65 3.02
C ALA A 46 47.42 10.52 2.14
N GLY A 47 48.30 9.69 1.56
CA GLY A 47 47.91 8.52 0.79
C GLY A 47 47.11 7.52 1.61
N GLN A 48 47.49 7.27 2.85
CA GLN A 48 46.73 6.40 3.75
C GLN A 48 45.33 6.97 4.08
N ALA A 49 45.22 8.28 4.33
CA ALA A 49 43.92 8.91 4.60
C ALA A 49 42.96 8.80 3.40
N ILE A 50 43.47 8.99 2.17
CA ILE A 50 42.69 8.83 0.95
C ILE A 50 42.29 7.36 0.75
N ALA A 51 43.22 6.42 0.95
CA ALA A 51 42.95 4.98 0.84
C ALA A 51 41.90 4.50 1.86
N ASN A 52 41.93 5.04 3.09
CA ASN A 52 40.90 4.80 4.11
C ASN A 52 39.54 5.30 3.65
N ARG A 53 39.45 6.53 3.12
CA ARG A 53 38.20 7.08 2.57
C ARG A 53 37.66 6.26 1.41
N PHE A 54 38.53 5.82 0.49
CA PHE A 54 38.13 4.93 -0.60
C PHE A 54 37.64 3.59 -0.09
N THR A 55 38.30 3.01 0.92
CA THR A 55 37.85 1.76 1.54
C THR A 55 36.47 1.92 2.19
N SER A 56 36.23 3.01 2.94
CA SER A 56 34.91 3.30 3.50
C SER A 56 33.84 3.45 2.43
N ASN A 57 34.13 4.18 1.35
CA ASN A 57 33.19 4.34 0.23
C ASN A 57 32.95 3.02 -0.50
N ILE A 58 33.98 2.21 -0.77
CA ILE A 58 33.83 0.89 -1.41
C ILE A 58 32.91 0.01 -0.55
N ASN A 59 33.17 -0.09 0.75
CA ASN A 59 32.34 -0.87 1.65
C ASN A 59 30.89 -0.36 1.69
N GLY A 60 30.70 0.96 1.74
CA GLY A 60 29.38 1.59 1.68
C GLY A 60 28.64 1.31 0.38
N LEU A 61 29.31 1.41 -0.77
CA LEU A 61 28.73 1.14 -2.09
C LEU A 61 28.42 -0.36 -2.25
N THR A 62 29.27 -1.26 -1.76
CA THR A 62 28.99 -2.70 -1.77
C THR A 62 27.78 -3.05 -0.89
N GLN A 63 27.62 -2.40 0.27
CA GLN A 63 26.40 -2.55 1.07
C GLN A 63 25.18 -1.99 0.32
N ALA A 64 25.31 -0.82 -0.31
CA ALA A 64 24.25 -0.23 -1.11
C ALA A 64 23.81 -1.13 -2.28
N GLN A 65 24.73 -1.86 -2.91
CA GLN A 65 24.38 -2.87 -3.91
C GLN A 65 23.53 -3.99 -3.32
N ARG A 66 23.89 -4.50 -2.13
CA ARG A 66 23.08 -5.52 -1.43
C ARG A 66 21.69 -4.98 -1.10
N ASN A 67 21.61 -3.79 -0.51
CA ASN A 67 20.34 -3.12 -0.22
C ASN A 67 19.47 -2.95 -1.48
N ALA A 68 20.07 -2.59 -2.62
CA ALA A 68 19.35 -2.47 -3.89
C ALA A 68 18.78 -3.82 -4.37
N ASN A 69 19.52 -4.94 -4.18
CA ASN A 69 19.02 -6.28 -4.47
C ASN A 69 17.87 -6.69 -3.53
N ASP A 70 17.95 -6.33 -2.25
CA ASP A 70 16.84 -6.53 -1.30
C ASP A 70 15.61 -5.72 -1.71
N GLY A 71 15.81 -4.49 -2.20
CA GLY A 71 14.75 -3.65 -2.77
C GLY A 71 14.09 -4.27 -4.00
N ILE A 72 14.86 -4.91 -4.89
CA ILE A 72 14.32 -5.69 -6.03
C ILE A 72 13.49 -6.87 -5.52
N SER A 73 14.02 -7.63 -4.56
CA SER A 73 13.35 -8.81 -4.00
C SER A 73 12.02 -8.45 -3.36
N LEU A 74 11.97 -7.37 -2.58
CA LEU A 74 10.74 -6.85 -1.99
C LEU A 74 9.74 -6.39 -3.06
N ALA A 75 10.21 -5.70 -4.10
CA ALA A 75 9.36 -5.27 -5.20
C ALA A 75 8.77 -6.47 -5.97
N GLN A 76 9.54 -7.54 -6.17
CA GLN A 76 9.08 -8.78 -6.81
C GLN A 76 8.05 -9.53 -5.97
N THR A 77 8.27 -9.66 -4.66
CA THR A 77 7.27 -10.25 -3.75
C THR A 77 5.96 -9.46 -3.77
N THR A 78 6.06 -8.13 -3.75
CA THR A 78 4.90 -7.23 -3.83
C THR A 78 4.18 -7.38 -5.18
N GLU A 79 4.91 -7.44 -6.29
CA GLU A 79 4.36 -7.65 -7.62
C GLU A 79 3.65 -8.99 -7.76
N GLY A 80 4.21 -10.06 -7.19
CA GLY A 80 3.58 -11.39 -7.17
C GLY A 80 2.21 -11.37 -6.49
N ALA A 81 2.11 -10.73 -5.32
CA ALA A 81 0.83 -10.57 -4.64
C ALA A 81 -0.16 -9.70 -5.42
N LEU A 82 0.31 -8.63 -6.08
CA LEU A 82 -0.54 -7.81 -6.95
C LEU A 82 -1.03 -8.56 -8.19
N ASN A 83 -0.28 -9.54 -8.68
CA ASN A 83 -0.71 -10.40 -9.77
C ASN A 83 -1.91 -11.27 -9.33
N GLU A 84 -1.86 -11.86 -8.14
CA GLU A 84 -2.99 -12.60 -7.57
C GLU A 84 -4.22 -11.72 -7.35
N VAL A 85 -4.04 -10.48 -6.88
CA VAL A 85 -5.13 -9.51 -6.79
C VAL A 85 -5.72 -9.21 -8.17
N ASN A 86 -4.88 -9.00 -9.20
CA ASN A 86 -5.32 -8.75 -10.56
C ASN A 86 -6.13 -9.93 -11.13
N ASN A 87 -5.67 -11.16 -10.93
CA ASN A 87 -6.38 -12.38 -11.36
C ASN A 87 -7.77 -12.49 -10.70
N ASN A 88 -7.87 -12.23 -9.38
CA ASN A 88 -9.15 -12.22 -8.68
C ASN A 88 -10.09 -11.11 -9.20
N LEU A 89 -9.58 -9.90 -9.49
CA LEU A 89 -10.37 -8.83 -10.08
C LEU A 89 -10.87 -9.17 -11.49
N GLN A 90 -10.06 -9.84 -12.32
CA GLN A 90 -10.50 -10.32 -13.63
C GLN A 90 -11.58 -11.41 -13.53
N ALA A 91 -11.48 -12.30 -12.55
CA ALA A 91 -12.51 -13.29 -12.26
C ALA A 91 -13.82 -12.61 -11.81
N ILE A 92 -13.74 -11.64 -10.89
CA ILE A 92 -14.90 -10.84 -10.45
C ILE A 92 -15.52 -10.09 -11.65
N ARG A 93 -14.70 -9.58 -12.58
CA ARG A 93 -15.20 -8.96 -13.83
C ARG A 93 -16.00 -9.94 -14.67
N THR A 94 -15.51 -11.16 -14.85
CA THR A 94 -16.20 -12.19 -15.63
C THR A 94 -17.54 -12.56 -14.99
N LEU A 95 -17.55 -12.76 -13.66
CA LEU A 95 -18.76 -13.02 -12.88
C LEU A 95 -19.75 -11.84 -12.94
N ALA A 96 -19.28 -10.60 -12.91
CA ALA A 96 -20.12 -9.42 -13.04
C ALA A 96 -20.76 -9.30 -14.43
N VAL A 97 -20.02 -9.65 -15.50
CA VAL A 97 -20.59 -9.73 -16.86
C VAL A 97 -21.62 -10.86 -16.96
N GLN A 98 -21.34 -12.02 -16.36
CA GLN A 98 -22.30 -13.13 -16.30
C GLN A 98 -23.59 -12.71 -15.59
N ALA A 99 -23.49 -12.06 -14.43
CA ALA A 99 -24.62 -11.55 -13.66
C ALA A 99 -25.42 -10.45 -14.39
N ALA A 100 -24.77 -9.68 -15.27
CA ALA A 100 -25.44 -8.67 -16.09
C ALA A 100 -26.37 -9.26 -17.17
N THR A 101 -26.29 -10.57 -17.44
CA THR A 101 -27.18 -11.24 -18.40
C THR A 101 -28.60 -11.31 -17.83
N GLY A 102 -29.59 -10.82 -18.59
CA GLY A 102 -30.98 -10.69 -18.14
C GLY A 102 -31.74 -12.00 -17.91
N SER A 103 -31.18 -13.16 -18.27
CA SER A 103 -31.79 -14.48 -18.11
C SER A 103 -31.53 -15.14 -16.75
N ASN A 104 -30.68 -14.56 -15.89
CA ASN A 104 -30.35 -15.15 -14.59
C ASN A 104 -31.50 -14.99 -13.59
N SER A 105 -31.76 -16.04 -12.81
CA SER A 105 -32.71 -15.99 -11.69
C SER A 105 -32.11 -15.30 -10.45
N SER A 106 -32.93 -14.98 -9.45
CA SER A 106 -32.45 -14.38 -8.19
C SER A 106 -31.50 -15.32 -7.41
N THR A 107 -31.71 -16.63 -7.49
CA THR A 107 -30.83 -17.63 -6.86
C THR A 107 -29.49 -17.76 -7.59
N ASP A 108 -29.49 -17.62 -8.91
CA ASP A 108 -28.24 -17.63 -9.70
C ASP A 108 -27.41 -16.38 -9.40
N LEU A 109 -28.06 -15.21 -9.32
CA LEU A 109 -27.40 -13.97 -8.96
C LEU A 109 -26.84 -14.00 -7.54
N GLN A 110 -27.52 -14.65 -6.59
CA GLN A 110 -26.99 -14.86 -5.25
C GLN A 110 -25.76 -15.77 -5.25
N SER A 111 -25.79 -16.88 -5.98
CA SER A 111 -24.64 -17.80 -6.08
C SER A 111 -23.41 -17.12 -6.68
N ILE A 112 -23.61 -16.31 -7.74
CA ILE A 112 -22.55 -15.49 -8.33
C ILE A 112 -22.03 -14.46 -7.33
N GLN A 113 -22.92 -13.84 -6.55
CA GLN A 113 -22.53 -12.87 -5.52
C GLN A 113 -21.71 -13.51 -4.40
N ASP A 114 -22.03 -14.74 -3.99
CA ASP A 114 -21.27 -15.47 -2.98
C ASP A 114 -19.83 -15.75 -3.46
N GLU A 115 -19.67 -16.16 -4.73
CA GLU A 115 -18.34 -16.35 -5.34
C GLU A 115 -17.55 -15.03 -5.40
N ILE A 116 -18.20 -13.94 -5.82
CA ILE A 116 -17.59 -12.60 -5.84
C ILE A 116 -17.14 -12.18 -4.44
N THR A 117 -17.96 -12.46 -3.41
CA THR A 117 -17.65 -12.13 -2.02
C THR A 117 -16.43 -12.92 -1.51
N GLN A 118 -16.33 -14.20 -1.87
CA GLN A 118 -15.14 -15.01 -1.56
C GLN A 118 -13.87 -14.49 -2.26
N ARG A 119 -13.98 -14.09 -3.53
CA ARG A 119 -12.85 -13.49 -4.28
C ARG A 119 -12.40 -12.16 -3.68
N LEU A 120 -13.34 -11.32 -3.23
CA LEU A 120 -13.03 -10.08 -2.51
C LEU A 120 -12.35 -10.34 -1.17
N ALA A 121 -12.83 -11.33 -0.42
CA ALA A 121 -12.19 -11.76 0.82
C ALA A 121 -10.76 -12.29 0.57
N GLU A 122 -10.53 -12.96 -0.56
CA GLU A 122 -9.21 -13.45 -0.96
C GLU A 122 -8.25 -12.31 -1.34
N ILE A 123 -8.74 -11.25 -1.97
CA ILE A 123 -7.98 -10.01 -2.19
C ILE A 123 -7.58 -9.40 -0.84
N ASP A 124 -8.52 -9.27 0.09
CA ASP A 124 -8.27 -8.74 1.43
C ASP A 124 -7.30 -9.62 2.22
N ARG A 125 -7.40 -10.94 2.10
CA ARG A 125 -6.48 -11.90 2.70
C ARG A 125 -5.06 -11.72 2.15
N THR A 126 -4.92 -11.67 0.82
CA THR A 126 -3.62 -11.50 0.14
C THR A 126 -2.96 -10.19 0.55
N SER A 127 -3.72 -9.10 0.59
CA SER A 127 -3.27 -7.78 1.06
C SER A 127 -2.73 -7.81 2.50
N GLN A 128 -3.46 -8.44 3.42
CA GLN A 128 -3.10 -8.48 4.85
C GLN A 128 -1.97 -9.49 5.15
N GLN A 129 -1.91 -10.58 4.40
CA GLN A 129 -0.96 -11.67 4.67
C GLN A 129 0.38 -11.47 3.97
N THR A 130 0.44 -10.80 2.82
CA THR A 130 1.70 -10.60 2.10
C THR A 130 2.69 -9.77 2.93
N ASP A 131 3.83 -10.37 3.24
CA ASP A 131 4.95 -9.70 3.89
C ASP A 131 6.28 -10.06 3.22
N PHE A 132 7.26 -9.18 3.43
CA PHE A 132 8.65 -9.43 3.11
C PHE A 132 9.48 -9.12 4.35
N ASN A 133 10.10 -10.14 4.93
CA ASN A 133 10.93 -10.01 6.13
C ASN A 133 10.18 -9.31 7.29
N GLY A 134 8.90 -9.62 7.48
CA GLY A 134 8.04 -9.03 8.51
C GLY A 134 7.47 -7.65 8.19
N VAL A 135 7.87 -7.02 7.07
CA VAL A 135 7.28 -5.76 6.60
C VAL A 135 6.07 -6.06 5.72
N LYS A 136 4.90 -5.53 6.09
CA LYS A 136 3.68 -5.66 5.29
C LYS A 136 3.73 -4.71 4.11
N VAL A 137 3.56 -5.26 2.91
CA VAL A 137 3.79 -4.54 1.64
C VAL A 137 2.52 -3.98 1.01
N LEU A 138 1.35 -4.54 1.34
CA LEU A 138 0.06 -4.21 0.73
C LEU A 138 -1.07 -3.94 1.75
N SER A 139 -0.77 -3.91 3.05
CA SER A 139 -1.78 -3.70 4.10
C SER A 139 -1.96 -2.21 4.44
N SER A 140 -2.92 -1.88 5.31
CA SER A 140 -3.12 -0.52 5.83
C SER A 140 -1.93 0.05 6.61
N SER A 141 -1.04 -0.82 7.10
CA SER A 141 0.22 -0.44 7.75
C SER A 141 1.37 -0.24 6.75
N ALA A 142 1.15 -0.52 5.47
CA ALA A 142 2.15 -0.34 4.43
C ALA A 142 2.48 1.16 4.31
N SER A 143 3.74 1.50 4.50
CA SER A 143 4.28 2.84 4.32
C SER A 143 5.35 2.81 3.23
N PRO A 144 5.56 3.92 2.50
CA PRO A 144 6.65 3.99 1.53
C PRO A 144 7.97 3.59 2.18
N LEU A 145 8.63 2.60 1.60
CA LEU A 145 9.92 2.10 2.10
C LEU A 145 11.05 2.72 1.29
N SER A 146 11.92 3.47 1.96
CA SER A 146 13.11 4.04 1.35
C SER A 146 14.29 3.09 1.50
N VAL A 147 14.85 2.67 0.36
CA VAL A 147 16.03 1.81 0.30
C VAL A 147 17.26 2.67 0.04
N GLN A 148 18.24 2.59 0.94
CA GLN A 148 19.52 3.30 0.79
C GLN A 148 20.39 2.59 -0.27
N VAL A 149 20.59 3.25 -1.41
CA VAL A 149 21.31 2.73 -2.59
C VAL A 149 22.58 3.52 -2.89
N GLY A 150 23.14 4.19 -1.90
CA GLY A 150 24.41 4.89 -2.03
C GLY A 150 25.17 4.96 -0.72
N ALA A 151 26.43 5.41 -0.79
CA ALA A 151 27.34 5.44 0.35
C ALA A 151 27.19 6.69 1.23
N GLN A 152 26.39 7.68 0.82
CA GLN A 152 26.12 8.88 1.62
C GLN A 152 24.62 9.01 1.93
N ASP A 153 24.31 9.66 3.04
CA ASP A 153 22.94 9.87 3.51
C ASP A 153 22.06 10.55 2.45
N GLY A 154 20.79 10.13 2.38
CA GLY A 154 19.79 10.68 1.46
C GLY A 154 19.82 10.09 0.04
N GLN A 155 20.81 9.26 -0.31
CA GLN A 155 20.87 8.54 -1.58
C GLN A 155 19.94 7.32 -1.58
N THR A 156 18.62 7.57 -1.60
CA THR A 156 17.59 6.53 -1.49
C THR A 156 16.74 6.38 -2.75
N ILE A 157 16.22 5.18 -2.96
CA ILE A 157 15.12 4.90 -3.88
C ILE A 157 13.92 4.48 -3.02
N SER A 158 12.80 5.18 -3.17
CA SER A 158 11.58 4.88 -2.43
C SER A 158 10.68 3.95 -3.22
N ILE A 159 10.16 2.93 -2.54
CA ILE A 159 9.17 1.99 -3.04
C ILE A 159 7.81 2.42 -2.48
N ALA A 160 6.87 2.77 -3.37
CA ALA A 160 5.55 3.24 -2.97
C ALA A 160 4.66 2.05 -2.57
N LEU A 161 4.79 1.60 -1.32
CA LEU A 161 3.90 0.60 -0.74
C LEU A 161 2.59 1.27 -0.32
N GLN A 162 1.47 0.68 -0.71
CA GLN A 162 0.13 1.22 -0.48
C GLN A 162 -0.84 0.07 -0.22
N GLU A 163 -1.88 0.35 0.56
CA GLU A 163 -2.92 -0.63 0.84
C GLU A 163 -3.73 -0.96 -0.43
N ILE A 164 -3.84 -2.26 -0.75
CA ILE A 164 -4.70 -2.77 -1.82
C ILE A 164 -5.71 -3.74 -1.22
N SER A 165 -6.86 -3.24 -0.78
CA SER A 165 -7.96 -4.00 -0.20
C SER A 165 -9.26 -3.69 -0.93
N SER A 166 -10.30 -4.48 -0.68
CA SER A 166 -11.67 -4.22 -1.15
C SER A 166 -12.12 -2.79 -0.80
N LYS A 167 -11.65 -2.23 0.31
CA LYS A 167 -11.87 -0.84 0.72
C LYS A 167 -11.15 0.17 -0.16
N THR A 168 -9.83 0.04 -0.35
CA THR A 168 -9.06 1.02 -1.14
C THR A 168 -9.35 0.93 -2.64
N LEU A 169 -9.77 -0.25 -3.12
CA LEU A 169 -10.26 -0.47 -4.48
C LEU A 169 -11.70 0.02 -4.69
N GLY A 170 -12.39 0.48 -3.64
CA GLY A 170 -13.76 0.99 -3.73
C GLY A 170 -14.82 -0.08 -3.97
N MET A 171 -14.53 -1.32 -3.60
CA MET A 171 -15.39 -2.50 -3.77
C MET A 171 -16.21 -2.83 -2.51
N THR A 172 -16.16 -2.00 -1.47
CA THR A 172 -17.02 -2.14 -0.30
C THR A 172 -18.48 -1.98 -0.69
N GLY A 173 -19.30 -3.01 -0.43
CA GLY A 173 -20.70 -3.04 -0.84
C GLY A 173 -20.90 -3.38 -2.33
N PHE A 174 -19.87 -3.88 -3.02
CA PHE A 174 -20.00 -4.36 -4.38
C PHE A 174 -21.01 -5.52 -4.44
N THR A 175 -22.10 -5.32 -5.16
CA THR A 175 -23.12 -6.34 -5.38
C THR A 175 -23.61 -6.37 -6.83
N VAL A 176 -23.75 -7.59 -7.35
CA VAL A 176 -24.37 -7.91 -8.64
C VAL A 176 -25.75 -8.53 -8.45
N ALA A 177 -26.08 -8.96 -7.23
CA ALA A 177 -27.42 -9.39 -6.88
C ALA A 177 -28.33 -8.15 -6.77
N LYS A 178 -29.47 -8.18 -7.47
CA LYS A 178 -30.56 -7.23 -7.22
C LYS A 178 -31.10 -7.56 -5.83
N ASN A 179 -30.66 -6.83 -4.83
CA ASN A 179 -31.07 -7.03 -3.45
C ASN A 179 -32.57 -6.77 -3.30
N SER A 180 -33.37 -7.83 -3.46
CA SER A 180 -34.81 -7.77 -3.29
C SER A 180 -35.12 -7.84 -1.81
N LEU A 181 -35.96 -6.92 -1.34
CA LEU A 181 -36.56 -7.03 -0.01
C LEU A 181 -37.20 -8.43 0.13
N SER A 182 -36.80 -9.17 1.16
CA SER A 182 -37.41 -10.46 1.49
C SER A 182 -38.80 -10.22 2.05
N THR A 183 -39.83 -10.70 1.35
CA THR A 183 -41.23 -10.54 1.76
C THR A 183 -41.91 -11.89 1.89
N SER A 184 -42.84 -12.02 2.84
CA SER A 184 -43.68 -13.22 2.98
C SER A 184 -44.59 -13.44 1.77
N ALA A 185 -45.29 -14.57 1.75
CA ALA A 185 -46.46 -14.74 0.89
C ALA A 185 -47.51 -13.63 1.17
N ALA A 186 -48.38 -13.40 0.18
CA ALA A 186 -49.42 -12.38 0.28
C ALA A 186 -50.38 -12.67 1.44
N ILE A 187 -50.63 -11.65 2.26
CA ILE A 187 -51.53 -11.69 3.40
C ILE A 187 -52.93 -11.31 2.91
N THR A 188 -53.90 -12.21 3.11
CA THR A 188 -55.31 -11.99 2.72
C THR A 188 -56.21 -11.73 3.92
N THR A 189 -55.74 -12.03 5.14
CA THR A 189 -56.44 -11.78 6.40
C THR A 189 -55.47 -11.29 7.49
N VAL A 190 -55.96 -10.42 8.37
CA VAL A 190 -55.22 -9.95 9.55
C VAL A 190 -55.90 -10.42 10.84
N ALA A 191 -55.08 -10.63 11.88
CA ALA A 191 -55.57 -11.03 13.19
C ALA A 191 -56.40 -9.89 13.81
N ALA A 192 -57.64 -10.19 14.19
CA ALA A 192 -58.51 -9.27 14.91
C ALA A 192 -58.14 -9.21 16.40
N ALA A 193 -58.69 -8.23 17.13
CA ALA A 193 -58.55 -8.15 18.59
C ALA A 193 -58.93 -9.47 19.27
N THR A 194 -58.30 -9.77 20.42
CA THR A 194 -58.38 -11.06 21.12
C THR A 194 -59.84 -11.52 21.27
N GLY A 195 -60.18 -12.64 20.63
CA GLY A 195 -61.51 -13.25 20.67
C GLY A 195 -62.40 -13.02 19.42
N SER A 196 -61.92 -12.36 18.37
CA SER A 196 -62.66 -12.13 17.11
C SER A 196 -62.12 -12.93 15.92
N ALA A 197 -62.98 -13.19 14.93
CA ALA A 197 -62.58 -13.84 13.67
C ALA A 197 -61.63 -12.93 12.85
N PRO A 198 -60.68 -13.51 12.07
CA PRO A 198 -59.74 -12.74 11.27
C PRO A 198 -60.46 -11.90 10.19
N ILE A 199 -59.99 -10.66 10.01
CA ILE A 199 -60.60 -9.67 9.12
C ILE A 199 -59.90 -9.71 7.76
N SER A 200 -60.64 -9.54 6.66
CA SER A 200 -60.07 -9.50 5.31
C SER A 200 -59.31 -8.20 5.04
N VAL A 201 -58.19 -8.30 4.34
CA VAL A 201 -57.36 -7.15 3.99
C VAL A 201 -58.02 -6.32 2.89
N ASN A 202 -58.16 -5.01 3.12
CA ASN A 202 -58.69 -4.06 2.14
C ASN A 202 -57.59 -3.11 1.63
N LEU A 203 -57.26 -3.19 0.33
CA LEU A 203 -56.23 -2.38 -0.32
C LEU A 203 -56.78 -1.17 -1.11
N ALA A 204 -58.07 -0.86 -1.03
CA ALA A 204 -58.69 0.22 -1.80
C ALA A 204 -58.06 1.60 -1.48
N SER A 205 -57.79 1.87 -0.21
CA SER A 205 -57.15 3.10 0.26
C SER A 205 -55.70 3.22 -0.22
N ALA A 206 -54.95 2.12 -0.20
CA ALA A 206 -53.59 2.05 -0.74
C ALA A 206 -53.56 2.27 -2.26
N ALA A 207 -54.50 1.68 -3.01
CA ALA A 207 -54.63 1.85 -4.46
C ALA A 207 -54.91 3.30 -4.84
N THR A 208 -55.80 3.97 -4.10
CA THR A 208 -56.12 5.39 -4.31
C THR A 208 -54.90 6.28 -4.04
N ALA A 209 -54.18 6.03 -2.95
CA ALA A 209 -52.98 6.78 -2.61
C ALA A 209 -51.85 6.61 -3.65
N LEU A 210 -51.68 5.40 -4.19
CA LEU A 210 -50.67 5.12 -5.19
C LEU A 210 -51.02 5.69 -6.57
N SER A 211 -52.31 5.67 -6.94
CA SER A 211 -52.80 6.27 -8.19
C SER A 211 -52.48 7.77 -8.28
N ALA A 212 -52.55 8.47 -7.14
CA ALA A 212 -52.23 9.90 -7.06
C ALA A 212 -50.74 10.20 -7.31
N VAL A 213 -49.84 9.26 -7.00
CA VAL A 213 -48.38 9.44 -7.13
C VAL A 213 -47.86 8.93 -8.47
N VAL A 214 -48.39 7.81 -8.97
CA VAL A 214 -47.97 7.21 -10.25
C VAL A 214 -48.61 7.96 -11.44
N GLY A 215 -49.66 8.75 -11.22
CA GLY A 215 -50.34 9.51 -12.28
C GLY A 215 -51.14 8.62 -13.23
N SER A 216 -51.54 7.42 -12.77
CA SER A 216 -52.33 6.43 -13.51
C SER A 216 -53.21 5.65 -12.53
N THR A 217 -54.38 5.18 -12.96
CA THR A 217 -55.28 4.41 -12.11
C THR A 217 -54.68 3.06 -11.73
N VAL A 218 -54.44 2.85 -10.44
CA VAL A 218 -54.00 1.58 -9.85
C VAL A 218 -55.20 0.84 -9.29
N SER A 219 -55.41 -0.42 -9.71
CA SER A 219 -56.46 -1.28 -9.16
C SER A 219 -55.99 -1.93 -7.85
N ALA A 220 -56.88 -2.06 -6.86
CA ALA A 220 -56.60 -2.81 -5.63
C ALA A 220 -56.20 -4.27 -5.89
N SER A 221 -56.67 -4.87 -6.98
CA SER A 221 -56.31 -6.24 -7.39
C SER A 221 -54.87 -6.38 -7.90
N SER A 222 -54.18 -5.26 -8.20
CA SER A 222 -52.78 -5.25 -8.63
C SER A 222 -51.79 -5.11 -7.47
N LEU A 223 -52.31 -5.04 -6.25
CA LEU A 223 -51.55 -4.85 -5.03
C LEU A 223 -51.59 -6.12 -4.18
N THR A 224 -50.48 -6.42 -3.52
CA THR A 224 -50.44 -7.45 -2.48
C THR A 224 -49.89 -6.87 -1.20
N LEU A 225 -50.50 -7.22 -0.07
CA LEU A 225 -49.95 -6.94 1.25
C LEU A 225 -49.00 -8.09 1.61
N ASN A 226 -47.79 -7.76 2.03
CA ASN A 226 -46.78 -8.73 2.43
C ASN A 226 -46.09 -8.28 3.71
N ASN A 227 -45.63 -9.24 4.50
CA ASN A 227 -44.79 -8.94 5.65
C ASN A 227 -43.33 -8.85 5.21
N VAL A 228 -42.58 -7.94 5.81
CA VAL A 228 -41.12 -7.93 5.66
C VAL A 228 -40.54 -9.06 6.49
N LEU A 229 -39.63 -9.82 5.89
CA LEU A 229 -38.89 -10.88 6.56
C LEU A 229 -37.56 -10.33 7.08
N ASP A 230 -37.11 -10.80 8.24
CA ASP A 230 -35.75 -10.57 8.72
C ASP A 230 -34.73 -11.40 7.93
N THR A 231 -33.44 -11.20 8.21
CA THR A 231 -32.35 -11.95 7.57
C THR A 231 -32.35 -13.45 7.89
N ALA A 232 -33.12 -13.87 8.91
CA ALA A 232 -33.32 -15.27 9.27
C ALA A 232 -34.63 -15.85 8.68
N GLY A 233 -35.36 -15.08 7.87
CA GLY A 233 -36.61 -15.50 7.23
C GLY A 233 -37.85 -15.44 8.12
N ASN A 234 -37.79 -14.78 9.29
CA ASN A 234 -38.95 -14.61 10.17
C ASN A 234 -39.74 -13.36 9.79
N ALA A 235 -41.06 -13.48 9.89
CA ALA A 235 -41.99 -12.37 9.74
C ALA A 235 -41.75 -11.27 10.80
N THR A 236 -41.41 -10.06 10.36
CA THR A 236 -41.31 -8.87 11.23
C THR A 236 -42.69 -8.25 11.48
N SER A 237 -42.80 -7.19 12.27
CA SER A 237 -44.07 -6.44 12.41
C SER A 237 -44.28 -5.38 11.32
N ASN A 238 -43.41 -5.34 10.31
CA ASN A 238 -43.43 -4.33 9.26
C ASN A 238 -44.13 -4.86 8.01
N TYR A 239 -45.16 -4.13 7.57
CA TYR A 239 -45.89 -4.46 6.35
C TYR A 239 -45.44 -3.62 5.17
N VAL A 240 -45.46 -4.25 4.00
CA VAL A 240 -45.27 -3.57 2.72
C VAL A 240 -46.38 -3.95 1.74
N VAL A 241 -46.81 -2.98 0.96
CA VAL A 241 -47.67 -3.20 -0.21
C VAL A 241 -46.78 -3.25 -1.45
N LYS A 242 -46.82 -4.37 -2.16
CA LYS A 242 -46.08 -4.54 -3.41
C LYS A 242 -46.90 -3.99 -4.57
N TYR A 243 -46.25 -3.18 -5.41
CA TYR A 243 -46.78 -2.75 -6.69
C TYR A 243 -45.66 -2.76 -7.73
N GLY A 244 -45.79 -3.63 -8.74
CA GLY A 244 -44.72 -3.89 -9.70
C GLY A 244 -43.43 -4.33 -9.00
N ASN A 245 -42.35 -3.58 -9.22
CA ASN A 245 -41.03 -3.86 -8.65
C ASN A 245 -40.77 -3.15 -7.31
N ASP A 246 -41.63 -2.21 -6.92
CA ASP A 246 -41.47 -1.43 -5.70
C ASP A 246 -42.27 -2.04 -4.55
N ASN A 247 -41.74 -1.90 -3.34
CA ASN A 247 -42.45 -2.19 -2.10
C ASN A 247 -42.69 -0.87 -1.38
N TYR A 248 -43.93 -0.59 -1.01
CA TYR A 248 -44.32 0.62 -0.29
C TYR A 248 -44.61 0.29 1.16
N ALA A 249 -44.07 1.08 2.10
CA ALA A 249 -44.35 0.88 3.51
C ALA A 249 -45.85 1.07 3.77
N ALA A 250 -46.45 0.16 4.52
CA ALA A 250 -47.88 0.16 4.78
C ALA A 250 -48.19 -0.07 6.25
N SER A 251 -49.30 0.51 6.69
CA SER A 251 -49.90 0.29 8.00
C SER A 251 -51.25 -0.37 7.80
N VAL A 252 -51.56 -1.34 8.64
CA VAL A 252 -52.84 -2.06 8.61
C VAL A 252 -53.62 -1.73 9.86
N ASP A 253 -54.87 -1.32 9.69
CA ASP A 253 -55.81 -1.16 10.79
C ASP A 253 -56.36 -2.53 11.20
N ALA A 254 -56.05 -2.97 12.41
CA ALA A 254 -56.47 -4.26 12.94
C ALA A 254 -57.98 -4.36 13.25
N ALA A 255 -58.71 -3.24 13.28
CA ALA A 255 -60.15 -3.21 13.52
C ALA A 255 -60.97 -3.25 12.22
N THR A 256 -60.44 -2.69 11.13
CA THR A 256 -61.15 -2.56 9.84
C THR A 256 -60.55 -3.41 8.72
N GLY A 257 -59.29 -3.85 8.86
CA GLY A 257 -58.54 -4.53 7.79
C GLY A 257 -58.03 -3.59 6.70
N ASP A 258 -58.23 -2.27 6.85
CA ASP A 258 -57.82 -1.28 5.87
C ASP A 258 -56.30 -1.10 5.85
N VAL A 259 -55.73 -1.13 4.65
CA VAL A 259 -54.31 -0.90 4.40
C VAL A 259 -54.10 0.52 3.90
N THR A 260 -53.28 1.26 4.63
CA THR A 260 -52.88 2.62 4.27
C THR A 260 -51.39 2.67 3.99
N LEU A 261 -50.98 3.42 2.96
CA LEU A 261 -49.56 3.61 2.65
C LEU A 261 -48.98 4.71 3.52
N ASN A 262 -47.79 4.46 4.05
CA ASN A 262 -47.09 5.42 4.88
C ASN A 262 -46.57 6.57 4.02
N LYS A 263 -46.75 7.79 4.50
CA LYS A 263 -46.36 9.03 3.81
C LYS A 263 -45.39 9.82 4.67
N VAL A 264 -44.55 10.60 4.01
CA VAL A 264 -43.63 11.54 4.65
C VAL A 264 -43.71 12.91 3.98
N GLN A 265 -43.32 13.93 4.73
CA GLN A 265 -43.16 15.29 4.23
C GLN A 265 -41.69 15.53 3.85
N LEU A 266 -41.45 15.90 2.60
CA LEU A 266 -40.14 16.27 2.09
C LEU A 266 -40.03 17.79 2.06
N THR A 267 -38.95 18.37 2.62
CA THR A 267 -38.64 19.79 2.45
C THR A 267 -37.35 19.94 1.64
N VAL A 268 -37.40 20.68 0.54
CA VAL A 268 -36.23 20.89 -0.32
C VAL A 268 -35.82 22.35 -0.23
N GLY A 269 -34.69 22.64 0.40
CA GLY A 269 -34.10 23.97 0.47
C GLY A 269 -32.99 24.15 -0.54
N ASP A 270 -32.67 25.42 -0.83
CA ASP A 270 -31.42 25.82 -1.48
C ASP A 270 -31.02 27.17 -0.90
N ALA A 271 -30.34 27.13 0.26
CA ALA A 271 -29.96 28.35 0.97
C ALA A 271 -28.94 29.20 0.18
N VAL A 272 -28.18 28.61 -0.73
CA VAL A 272 -27.21 29.32 -1.57
C VAL A 272 -27.91 30.20 -2.60
N ASN A 273 -29.06 29.74 -3.12
CA ASN A 273 -29.89 30.50 -4.05
C ASN A 273 -31.09 31.19 -3.37
N GLY A 274 -31.08 31.33 -2.04
CA GLY A 274 -32.11 32.06 -1.28
C GLY A 274 -33.45 31.34 -1.12
N ASN A 275 -33.55 30.06 -1.49
CA ASN A 275 -34.76 29.26 -1.33
C ASN A 275 -34.82 28.64 0.08
N THR A 276 -35.74 29.14 0.91
CA THR A 276 -35.92 28.78 2.32
C THR A 276 -36.82 27.55 2.56
N GLY A 277 -36.84 26.62 1.61
CA GLY A 277 -37.48 25.31 1.78
C GLY A 277 -38.86 25.23 1.11
N ASN A 278 -38.92 24.48 0.02
CA ASN A 278 -40.19 24.07 -0.59
C ASN A 278 -40.64 22.74 0.01
N THR A 279 -41.81 22.72 0.64
CA THR A 279 -42.35 21.52 1.29
C THR A 279 -43.30 20.78 0.37
N VAL A 280 -42.96 19.54 0.05
CA VAL A 280 -43.79 18.57 -0.66
C VAL A 280 -44.37 17.59 0.36
N ALA A 281 -45.64 17.75 0.68
CA ALA A 281 -46.36 16.83 1.55
C ALA A 281 -46.83 15.58 0.80
N GLY A 282 -46.94 14.46 1.50
CA GLY A 282 -47.61 13.26 0.99
C GLY A 282 -46.75 12.33 0.11
N GLN A 283 -45.42 12.44 0.19
CA GLN A 283 -44.52 11.52 -0.52
C GLN A 283 -44.64 10.11 0.06
N LEU A 284 -44.88 9.11 -0.79
CA LEU A 284 -44.97 7.71 -0.38
C LEU A 284 -43.60 7.16 0.01
N VAL A 285 -43.57 6.35 1.07
CA VAL A 285 -42.37 5.68 1.56
C VAL A 285 -42.22 4.33 0.87
N LYS A 286 -41.07 4.09 0.25
CA LYS A 286 -40.66 2.79 -0.30
C LYS A 286 -39.82 2.03 0.71
N VAL A 287 -39.77 0.71 0.58
CA VAL A 287 -38.92 -0.18 1.38
C VAL A 287 -38.09 -1.05 0.45
N GLY A 288 -36.80 -1.11 0.70
CA GLY A 288 -35.87 -1.99 0.00
C GLY A 288 -34.97 -2.69 1.00
N ALA A 289 -34.00 -3.45 0.52
CA ALA A 289 -32.99 -4.07 1.37
C ALA A 289 -31.64 -3.33 1.24
N ASP A 290 -30.93 -3.18 2.36
CA ASP A 290 -29.55 -2.68 2.41
C ASP A 290 -28.52 -3.79 2.09
N SER A 291 -27.24 -3.46 2.03
CA SER A 291 -26.17 -4.42 1.70
C SER A 291 -26.07 -5.66 2.62
N SER A 292 -26.78 -5.67 3.76
CA SER A 292 -26.88 -6.81 4.67
C SER A 292 -28.17 -7.63 4.52
N GLY A 293 -29.05 -7.23 3.59
CA GLY A 293 -30.38 -7.81 3.40
C GLY A 293 -31.43 -7.24 4.38
N ALA A 294 -31.08 -6.27 5.21
CA ALA A 294 -31.99 -5.67 6.17
C ALA A 294 -32.91 -4.64 5.50
N ALA A 295 -34.17 -4.58 5.94
CA ALA A 295 -35.16 -3.70 5.36
C ALA A 295 -34.91 -2.23 5.74
N VAL A 296 -34.85 -1.36 4.73
CA VAL A 296 -34.64 0.08 4.89
C VAL A 296 -35.71 0.84 4.12
N ALA A 297 -36.34 1.79 4.81
CA ALA A 297 -37.30 2.71 4.22
C ALA A 297 -36.59 3.86 3.48
N TYR A 298 -37.10 4.29 2.33
CA TYR A 298 -36.56 5.39 1.54
C TYR A 298 -37.65 6.12 0.74
N ILE A 299 -37.38 7.34 0.27
CA ILE A 299 -38.16 8.03 -0.77
C ILE A 299 -37.34 8.26 -2.02
N THR A 300 -37.97 8.44 -3.17
CA THR A 300 -37.29 8.82 -4.42
C THR A 300 -37.63 10.26 -4.78
N GLN A 301 -36.62 11.11 -4.97
CA GLN A 301 -36.77 12.48 -5.46
C GLN A 301 -35.72 12.75 -6.55
N GLY A 302 -36.15 13.24 -7.71
CA GLY A 302 -35.22 13.59 -8.81
C GLY A 302 -34.37 12.41 -9.31
N GLY A 303 -34.91 11.18 -9.26
CA GLY A 303 -34.19 9.95 -9.65
C GLY A 303 -33.24 9.39 -8.58
N ASN A 304 -33.11 10.06 -7.43
CA ASN A 304 -32.28 9.59 -6.32
C ASN A 304 -33.13 9.08 -5.17
N ASN A 305 -32.71 7.98 -4.56
CA ASN A 305 -33.35 7.42 -3.38
C ASN A 305 -32.71 7.98 -2.11
N TYR A 306 -33.50 8.32 -1.09
CA TYR A 306 -33.06 8.88 0.18
C TYR A 306 -33.61 8.04 1.31
N ALA A 307 -32.74 7.41 2.10
CA ALA A 307 -33.16 6.62 3.25
C ALA A 307 -33.90 7.50 4.26
N LEU A 308 -34.95 6.96 4.87
CA LEU A 308 -35.59 7.55 6.05
C LEU A 308 -34.85 7.05 7.29
N SER A 309 -34.42 7.99 8.13
CA SER A 309 -33.93 7.72 9.49
C SER A 309 -34.89 8.35 10.50
N ALA A 310 -34.88 7.89 11.75
CA ALA A 310 -35.62 8.54 12.82
C ALA A 310 -34.95 9.90 13.15
N GLY A 311 -35.68 11.00 12.97
CA GLY A 311 -35.21 12.38 13.19
C GLY A 311 -35.12 13.25 11.92
N THR A 312 -35.01 14.57 12.10
CA THR A 312 -34.79 15.54 11.00
C THR A 312 -33.49 15.19 10.26
N GLN A 313 -33.61 14.70 9.04
CA GLN A 313 -32.46 14.46 8.16
C GLN A 313 -31.95 15.82 7.69
N THR A 314 -30.95 16.36 8.38
CA THR A 314 -30.17 17.51 7.91
C THR A 314 -28.93 16.99 7.22
N GLY A 315 -28.79 17.31 5.92
CA GLY A 315 -27.56 17.08 5.19
C GLY A 315 -27.37 15.64 4.71
N ALA A 316 -27.59 15.43 3.42
CA ALA A 316 -26.84 14.41 2.71
C ALA A 316 -25.37 14.85 2.73
N ARG A 317 -24.57 14.60 3.80
CA ARG A 317 -23.07 14.52 3.86
C ARG A 317 -22.40 14.12 5.26
N ALA A 318 -22.10 12.81 5.50
CA ALA A 318 -21.03 12.03 6.27
C ALA A 318 -20.84 11.95 7.82
N ASN A 319 -20.99 10.68 8.28
CA ASN A 319 -20.15 9.75 9.11
C ASN A 319 -19.72 10.05 10.57
N GLY A 320 -20.31 9.28 11.53
CA GLY A 320 -19.60 8.70 12.69
C GLY A 320 -20.18 8.90 14.11
N GLY A 321 -20.98 7.93 14.61
CA GLY A 321 -21.11 7.62 16.06
C GLY A 321 -22.52 7.58 16.70
N SER A 322 -22.99 6.37 17.06
CA SER A 322 -23.98 5.89 18.08
C SER A 322 -25.08 6.83 18.62
N THR A 323 -26.37 6.48 18.73
CA THR A 323 -27.04 5.20 19.07
C THR A 323 -28.55 5.32 18.78
N THR A 324 -29.24 4.17 18.67
CA THR A 324 -30.64 3.90 18.27
C THR A 324 -31.77 4.51 19.12
N THR A 325 -32.89 4.94 18.50
CA THR A 325 -34.31 4.60 18.85
C THR A 325 -35.36 5.25 17.89
N SER A 326 -36.56 4.64 17.85
CA SER A 326 -37.56 4.60 16.76
C SER A 326 -38.40 5.85 16.42
N VAL A 327 -39.01 5.78 15.24
CA VAL A 327 -39.90 6.71 14.52
C VAL A 327 -41.15 7.13 15.30
N THR A 328 -41.48 8.41 15.32
CA THR A 328 -42.87 8.89 15.45
C THR A 328 -43.05 10.21 14.71
N ASP A 329 -43.97 10.20 13.76
CA ASP A 329 -44.62 11.30 13.03
C ASP A 329 -43.81 12.51 12.54
N ALA A 330 -43.71 12.60 11.21
CA ALA A 330 -43.58 13.79 10.38
C ALA A 330 -42.89 15.05 10.96
N THR A 331 -41.64 15.32 10.55
CA THR A 331 -41.22 16.65 10.03
C THR A 331 -39.80 16.66 9.45
N ALA A 332 -39.72 16.94 8.14
CA ALA A 332 -38.59 17.40 7.33
C ALA A 332 -37.38 16.48 7.08
N ILE A 333 -37.25 16.05 5.81
CA ILE A 333 -35.95 16.03 5.10
C ILE A 333 -35.65 17.50 4.74
N GLN A 334 -34.42 18.02 4.98
CA GLN A 334 -33.95 19.30 4.42
C GLN A 334 -32.60 19.16 3.71
N LEU A 335 -32.55 19.63 2.46
CA LEU A 335 -31.35 19.78 1.63
C LEU A 335 -30.89 21.25 1.67
N SER A 336 -29.65 21.54 2.07
CA SER A 336 -29.03 22.88 1.96
C SER A 336 -27.50 22.80 2.13
N THR A 337 -26.78 23.55 1.29
CA THR A 337 -25.32 23.57 1.09
C THR A 337 -24.64 24.72 1.85
N SER A 338 -23.90 24.42 2.93
CA SER A 338 -22.78 25.28 3.34
C SER A 338 -21.79 24.52 4.23
N GLY A 339 -20.53 24.44 3.78
CA GLY A 339 -19.37 24.10 4.61
C GLY A 339 -19.00 22.61 4.76
N THR A 340 -18.27 22.07 3.77
CA THR A 340 -17.32 20.93 3.88
C THR A 340 -17.61 19.80 4.90
N THR A 341 -18.47 18.84 4.54
CA THR A 341 -18.41 17.40 4.93
C THR A 341 -19.06 16.56 3.80
N THR A 342 -19.02 15.22 3.77
CA THR A 342 -19.18 14.36 2.54
C THR A 342 -20.47 13.54 2.35
N ALA A 343 -21.20 13.59 1.23
CA ALA A 343 -22.55 13.00 0.98
C ALA A 343 -22.76 11.58 1.53
N THR A 344 -23.81 11.37 2.35
CA THR A 344 -24.48 10.08 2.57
C THR A 344 -25.87 10.34 3.19
N ALA A 345 -26.96 9.63 2.88
CA ALA A 345 -27.10 8.37 2.18
C ALA A 345 -28.12 8.49 1.02
N GLN A 346 -27.62 8.37 -0.21
CA GLN A 346 -28.46 7.84 -1.28
C GLN A 346 -28.76 6.38 -0.88
N PHE A 347 -30.03 6.00 -0.75
CA PHE A 347 -30.38 4.59 -0.60
C PHE A 347 -30.05 3.89 -1.92
N THR A 348 -28.84 3.32 -2.02
CA THR A 348 -28.42 2.51 -3.15
C THR A 348 -29.05 1.12 -3.03
N GLY A 349 -30.38 1.05 -2.93
CA GLY A 349 -31.12 -0.16 -3.28
C GLY A 349 -31.04 -0.35 -4.78
N SER A 350 -29.91 -0.83 -5.26
CA SER A 350 -29.66 -1.24 -6.63
C SER A 350 -28.28 -1.88 -6.68
N GLY A 351 -28.10 -2.90 -7.54
CA GLY A 351 -26.77 -3.39 -7.86
C GLY A 351 -25.84 -2.23 -8.18
N SER A 352 -24.57 -2.35 -7.77
CA SER A 352 -23.52 -1.33 -7.93
C SER A 352 -23.72 -0.52 -9.21
N THR A 353 -23.94 0.79 -9.14
CA THR A 353 -24.12 1.64 -10.33
C THR A 353 -22.91 1.47 -11.25
N ASN A 354 -23.07 0.73 -12.35
CA ASN A 354 -22.00 0.29 -13.25
C ASN A 354 -20.93 -0.60 -12.58
N PRO A 355 -21.21 -1.89 -12.28
CA PRO A 355 -20.27 -2.76 -11.58
C PRO A 355 -18.96 -2.94 -12.37
N LEU A 356 -19.04 -2.96 -13.70
CA LEU A 356 -17.86 -3.06 -14.57
C LEU A 356 -16.96 -1.83 -14.48
N ALA A 357 -17.52 -0.61 -14.38
CA ALA A 357 -16.73 0.61 -14.28
C ALA A 357 -15.95 0.68 -12.95
N LEU A 358 -16.53 0.17 -11.86
CA LEU A 358 -15.85 0.03 -10.58
C LEU A 358 -14.71 -0.99 -10.64
N ILE A 359 -14.94 -2.15 -11.27
CA ILE A 359 -13.89 -3.16 -11.45
C ILE A 359 -12.77 -2.64 -12.36
N ASP A 360 -13.09 -1.95 -13.46
CA ASP A 360 -12.09 -1.37 -14.35
C ASP A 360 -11.28 -0.27 -13.63
N LYS A 361 -11.90 0.51 -12.72
CA LYS A 361 -11.18 1.45 -11.85
C LYS A 361 -10.26 0.74 -10.85
N ALA A 362 -10.70 -0.37 -10.27
CA ALA A 362 -9.90 -1.19 -9.37
C ALA A 362 -8.68 -1.79 -10.11
N LEU A 363 -8.90 -2.39 -11.29
CA LEU A 363 -7.85 -2.91 -12.17
C LEU A 363 -6.84 -1.80 -12.54
N SER A 364 -7.32 -0.62 -12.94
CA SER A 364 -6.45 0.52 -13.24
C SER A 364 -5.59 0.95 -12.05
N THR A 365 -6.11 0.86 -10.83
CA THR A 365 -5.36 1.19 -9.61
C THR A 365 -4.24 0.17 -9.37
N VAL A 366 -4.54 -1.12 -9.50
CA VAL A 366 -3.54 -2.20 -9.40
C VAL A 366 -2.47 -2.07 -10.48
N ASP A 367 -2.87 -1.80 -11.72
CA ASP A 367 -1.94 -1.66 -12.85
C ASP A 367 -1.00 -0.46 -12.71
N LYS A 368 -1.49 0.67 -12.17
CA LYS A 368 -0.63 1.83 -11.84
C LYS A 368 0.43 1.47 -10.81
N LEU A 369 0.05 0.74 -9.76
CA LEU A 369 0.99 0.31 -8.74
C LEU A 369 2.03 -0.67 -9.30
N ARG A 370 1.60 -1.67 -10.09
CA ARG A 370 2.50 -2.61 -10.78
C ARG A 370 3.46 -1.91 -11.73
N SER A 371 2.97 -0.96 -12.52
CA SER A 371 3.80 -0.14 -13.40
C SER A 371 4.88 0.63 -12.61
N SER A 372 4.50 1.22 -11.47
CA SER A 372 5.45 1.92 -10.61
C SER A 372 6.52 0.98 -10.01
N LEU A 373 6.14 -0.24 -9.60
CA LEU A 373 7.06 -1.25 -9.10
C LEU A 373 8.03 -1.73 -10.19
N GLY A 374 7.56 -1.94 -11.42
CA GLY A 374 8.42 -2.26 -12.56
C GLY A 374 9.42 -1.15 -12.88
N ALA A 375 8.98 0.12 -12.82
CA ALA A 375 9.88 1.26 -12.99
C ALA A 375 10.94 1.33 -11.88
N VAL A 376 10.55 1.03 -10.63
CA VAL A 376 11.46 0.94 -9.49
C VAL A 376 12.47 -0.21 -9.64
N GLN A 377 12.07 -1.39 -10.11
CA GLN A 377 12.99 -2.50 -10.42
C GLN A 377 14.05 -2.09 -11.46
N ASN A 378 13.63 -1.41 -12.54
CA ASN A 378 14.56 -0.89 -13.54
C ASN A 378 15.53 0.15 -12.97
N ARG A 379 15.05 0.99 -12.05
CA ARG A 379 15.85 1.99 -11.37
C ARG A 379 16.87 1.35 -10.42
N PHE A 380 16.49 0.30 -9.68
CA PHE A 380 17.43 -0.48 -8.87
C PHE A 380 18.47 -1.19 -9.72
N ASN A 381 18.09 -1.83 -10.85
CA ASN A 381 19.06 -2.44 -11.77
C ASN A 381 20.08 -1.42 -12.29
N SER A 382 19.61 -0.25 -12.71
CA SER A 382 20.49 0.84 -13.16
C SER A 382 21.42 1.33 -12.05
N ALA A 383 20.90 1.45 -10.82
CA ALA A 383 21.71 1.81 -9.66
C ALA A 383 22.77 0.75 -9.37
N ILE A 384 22.45 -0.54 -9.40
CA ILE A 384 23.40 -1.65 -9.18
C ILE A 384 24.54 -1.61 -10.19
N THR A 385 24.24 -1.40 -11.48
CA THR A 385 25.27 -1.27 -12.53
C THR A 385 26.19 -0.07 -12.25
N ASN A 386 25.63 1.10 -11.94
CA ASN A 386 26.42 2.29 -11.63
C ASN A 386 27.30 2.11 -10.38
N LEU A 387 26.72 1.58 -9.29
CA LEU A 387 27.45 1.25 -8.08
C LEU A 387 28.60 0.27 -8.35
N GLY A 388 28.39 -0.73 -9.22
CA GLY A 388 29.42 -1.69 -9.61
C GLY A 388 30.59 -1.03 -10.34
N SER A 389 30.30 -0.10 -11.27
CA SER A 389 31.32 0.71 -11.93
C SER A 389 32.06 1.60 -10.93
N ALA A 390 31.36 2.25 -10.01
CA ALA A 390 31.97 3.10 -8.98
C ALA A 390 32.89 2.31 -8.05
N VAL A 391 32.46 1.12 -7.58
CA VAL A 391 33.28 0.21 -6.77
C VAL A 391 34.53 -0.22 -7.52
N THR A 392 34.41 -0.58 -8.80
CA THR A 392 35.55 -0.99 -9.63
C THR A 392 36.55 0.15 -9.81
N ASN A 393 36.07 1.35 -10.13
CA ASN A 393 36.93 2.54 -10.33
C ASN A 393 37.61 2.98 -9.03
N LEU A 394 36.89 2.98 -7.91
CA LEU A 394 37.47 3.30 -6.60
C LEU A 394 38.47 2.24 -6.14
N SER A 395 38.20 0.96 -6.42
CA SER A 395 39.13 -0.14 -6.10
C SER A 395 40.42 -0.01 -6.90
N ALA A 396 40.32 0.28 -8.20
CA ALA A 396 41.49 0.56 -9.05
C ALA A 396 42.26 1.80 -8.58
N SER A 397 41.55 2.86 -8.17
CA SER A 397 42.17 4.08 -7.63
C SER A 397 42.87 3.83 -6.30
N ARG A 398 42.26 3.03 -5.41
CA ARG A 398 42.88 2.61 -4.14
C ARG A 398 44.13 1.77 -4.39
N SER A 399 44.07 0.82 -5.32
CA SER A 399 45.20 -0.04 -5.70
C SER A 399 46.41 0.79 -6.16
N ARG A 400 46.22 1.78 -7.04
CA ARG A 400 47.31 2.67 -7.48
C ARG A 400 47.96 3.49 -6.36
N ILE A 401 47.22 3.73 -5.28
CA ILE A 401 47.72 4.48 -4.12
C ILE A 401 48.42 3.54 -3.15
N GLN A 402 47.78 2.43 -2.79
CA GLN A 402 48.15 1.60 -1.65
C GLN A 402 48.99 0.39 -2.02
N ASP A 403 48.77 -0.21 -3.19
CA ASP A 403 49.40 -1.47 -3.57
C ASP A 403 50.84 -1.23 -4.06
N ALA A 404 51.73 -2.18 -3.77
CA ALA A 404 53.11 -2.16 -4.21
C ALA A 404 53.27 -2.80 -5.59
N ASP A 405 54.12 -2.21 -6.43
CA ASP A 405 54.61 -2.88 -7.62
C ASP A 405 55.73 -3.86 -7.24
N TYR A 406 55.42 -5.15 -7.29
CA TYR A 406 56.34 -6.24 -6.96
C TYR A 406 57.66 -6.18 -7.74
N ALA A 407 57.64 -5.83 -9.02
CA ALA A 407 58.86 -5.79 -9.82
C ALA A 407 59.84 -4.70 -9.32
N THR A 408 59.27 -3.54 -8.98
CA THR A 408 60.03 -2.42 -8.43
C THR A 408 60.55 -2.74 -7.01
N GLU A 409 59.72 -3.32 -6.14
CA GLU A 409 60.14 -3.63 -4.76
C GLU A 409 61.16 -4.78 -4.67
N VAL A 410 61.06 -5.81 -5.54
CA VAL A 410 62.09 -6.86 -5.65
C VAL A 410 63.42 -6.27 -6.12
N SER A 411 63.40 -5.35 -7.08
CA SER A 411 64.61 -4.67 -7.57
C SER A 411 65.26 -3.83 -6.46
N ASN A 412 64.45 -3.12 -5.66
CA ASN A 412 64.93 -2.35 -4.51
C ASN A 412 65.47 -3.25 -3.40
N MET A 413 64.81 -4.37 -3.10
CA MET A 413 65.27 -5.37 -2.14
C MET A 413 66.63 -5.93 -2.56
N SER A 414 66.77 -6.37 -3.82
CA SER A 414 68.01 -6.91 -4.36
C SER A 414 69.14 -5.88 -4.31
N ARG A 415 68.87 -4.62 -4.71
CA ARG A 415 69.83 -3.51 -4.58
C ARG A 415 70.27 -3.32 -3.13
N ALA A 416 69.34 -3.30 -2.18
CA ALA A 416 69.63 -3.09 -0.76
C ALA A 416 70.43 -4.27 -0.16
N GLN A 417 70.15 -5.51 -0.57
CA GLN A 417 70.94 -6.69 -0.17
C GLN A 417 72.39 -6.61 -0.68
N ILE A 418 72.58 -6.23 -1.95
CA ILE A 418 73.93 -6.06 -2.54
C ILE A 418 74.69 -4.95 -1.81
N LEU A 419 74.03 -3.81 -1.53
CA LEU A 419 74.64 -2.71 -0.77
C LEU A 419 74.96 -3.10 0.67
N GLN A 420 74.15 -3.93 1.32
CA GLN A 420 74.43 -4.45 2.65
C GLN A 420 75.68 -5.34 2.64
N GLN A 421 75.80 -6.25 1.68
CA GLN A 421 76.97 -7.13 1.53
C GLN A 421 78.25 -6.33 1.18
N ALA A 422 78.14 -5.34 0.30
CA ALA A 422 79.25 -4.44 -0.01
C ALA A 422 79.64 -3.59 1.19
N GLY A 423 78.66 -3.06 1.94
CA GLY A 423 78.87 -2.25 3.12
C GLY A 423 79.57 -2.99 4.26
N THR A 424 79.24 -4.26 4.51
CA THR A 424 79.95 -5.09 5.50
C THR A 424 81.38 -5.40 5.08
N SER A 425 81.62 -5.65 3.80
CA SER A 425 82.97 -5.85 3.24
C SER A 425 83.83 -4.59 3.37
N VAL A 426 83.31 -3.42 2.97
CA VAL A 426 84.01 -2.13 3.08
C VAL A 426 84.21 -1.72 4.54
N LEU A 427 83.27 -2.02 5.44
CA LEU A 427 83.42 -1.77 6.87
C LEU A 427 84.55 -2.64 7.47
N ALA A 428 84.62 -3.92 7.07
CA ALA A 428 85.70 -4.81 7.48
C ALA A 428 87.07 -4.28 7.00
N GLN A 429 87.15 -3.81 5.77
CA GLN A 429 88.39 -3.24 5.20
C GLN A 429 88.76 -1.88 5.81
N ALA A 430 87.78 -1.02 6.10
CA ALA A 430 87.99 0.25 6.81
C ALA A 430 88.52 0.02 8.23
N ASN A 431 88.04 -1.02 8.93
CA ASN A 431 88.53 -1.39 10.26
C ASN A 431 89.95 -1.98 10.23
N GLN A 432 90.31 -2.76 9.20
CA GLN A 432 91.68 -3.26 9.00
C GLN A 432 92.69 -2.14 8.71
N SER A 433 92.31 -1.09 7.97
CA SER A 433 93.21 0.03 7.66
C SER A 433 93.75 0.74 8.92
N ASN A 434 92.91 0.86 9.96
CA ASN A 434 93.33 1.42 11.25
C ASN A 434 94.29 0.49 12.01
N GLN A 435 94.15 -0.83 11.88
CA GLN A 435 95.07 -1.79 12.50
C GLN A 435 96.46 -1.74 11.86
N GLY A 436 96.53 -1.53 10.53
CA GLY A 436 97.79 -1.33 9.83
C GLY A 436 98.53 -0.06 10.29
N VAL A 437 97.81 1.05 10.49
CA VAL A 437 98.39 2.30 11.02
C VAL A 437 98.83 2.16 12.48
N LEU A 438 98.07 1.43 13.31
CA LEU A 438 98.48 1.10 14.69
C LEU A 438 99.74 0.22 14.74
N SER A 439 99.95 -0.69 13.79
CA SER A 439 101.19 -1.49 13.72
C SER A 439 102.43 -0.66 13.36
N LEU A 440 102.26 0.48 12.68
CA LEU A 440 103.33 1.42 12.34
C LEU A 440 103.72 2.34 13.50
N LEU A 441 102.92 2.38 14.57
CA LEU A 441 103.13 3.18 15.79
C LEU A 441 103.58 2.35 16.99
N ARG A 442 103.84 1.05 16.82
CA ARG A 442 104.34 0.13 17.86
C ARG A 442 105.85 -0.04 17.80
#